data_AF-A0A6J1WEU4-F1
#
_entry.id   AF-A0A6J1WEU4-F1
#
_cell.length_a   1.000
_cell.length_b   1.000
_cell.length_c   1.000
_cell.angle_alpha   90.00
_cell.angle_beta   90.00
_cell.angle_gamma   90.00
#
_symmetry.space_group_name_H-M   'P 1'
#
loop_
_entity.id
_entity.type
_entity.pdbx_description
1 polymer ?
#
loop_
_entity_poly.entity_id
_entity_poly.type
_entity_poly.pdbx_seq_one_letter_code
_entity_poly.pdbx_strand_id
1 'polypeptide(L)'
;MIYDHVLFFPCRQDVWFVTVTQGLTWITDPRPVKSLNNYEPWRCDKKDLPAAPCNLPNKCALSFKHPDTNFTDTRYMETCSECPNQYPWLGDSGGSGIPGKDNYIPDNLKRK
;
A
#
# COMPACT_ATOMS: atom_id res chain seq x y z
N MET A 1 -22.38 0.02 -12.60
CA MET A 1 -23.55 0.79 -13.07
C MET A 1 -23.63 2.21 -12.52
N ILE A 2 -23.18 2.53 -11.29
CA ILE A 2 -23.14 3.93 -10.81
C ILE A 2 -22.01 4.74 -11.47
N TYR A 3 -20.82 4.15 -11.64
CA TYR A 3 -19.68 4.83 -12.29
C TYR A 3 -19.97 5.25 -13.73
N ASP A 4 -20.65 4.39 -14.51
CA ASP A 4 -21.09 4.74 -15.86
C ASP A 4 -22.09 5.89 -15.85
N HIS A 5 -23.07 5.92 -14.94
CA HIS A 5 -24.02 7.05 -14.90
C HIS A 5 -23.34 8.39 -14.60
N VAL A 6 -22.25 8.40 -13.83
CA VAL A 6 -21.47 9.60 -13.53
C VAL A 6 -20.55 9.98 -14.70
N LEU A 7 -19.97 9.01 -15.41
CA LEU A 7 -19.05 9.23 -16.53
C LEU A 7 -19.76 9.43 -17.89
N PHE A 8 -21.00 8.96 -18.05
CA PHE A 8 -21.76 8.97 -19.31
C PHE A 8 -22.80 10.11 -19.40
N PHE A 9 -23.06 10.85 -18.32
CA PHE A 9 -23.80 12.11 -18.37
C PHE A 9 -22.82 13.27 -18.63
N PRO A 10 -22.87 13.93 -19.80
CA PRO A 10 -21.75 14.70 -20.37
C PRO A 10 -21.41 16.05 -19.67
N CYS A 11 -21.93 16.35 -18.47
CA CYS A 11 -21.90 17.73 -17.93
C CYS A 11 -21.75 17.85 -16.40
N ARG A 12 -20.90 17.06 -15.73
CA ARG A 12 -20.47 17.40 -14.36
C ARG A 12 -18.97 17.69 -14.32
N GLN A 13 -18.64 18.95 -14.59
CA GLN A 13 -17.26 19.49 -14.50
C GLN A 13 -16.84 19.80 -13.05
N ASP A 14 -17.64 19.39 -12.08
CA ASP A 14 -17.50 19.64 -10.64
C ASP A 14 -17.25 18.37 -9.81
N VAL A 15 -17.03 17.23 -10.46
CA VAL A 15 -16.80 15.94 -9.79
C VAL A 15 -15.48 15.34 -10.26
N TRP A 16 -14.66 14.86 -9.31
CA TRP A 16 -13.37 14.23 -9.56
C TRP A 16 -13.23 12.90 -8.84
N PHE A 17 -12.59 11.93 -9.50
CA PHE A 17 -12.11 10.71 -8.88
C PHE A 17 -10.68 10.93 -8.43
N VAL A 18 -10.44 10.89 -7.12
CA VAL A 18 -9.13 11.16 -6.51
C VAL A 18 -8.79 10.07 -5.52
N THR A 19 -7.50 9.88 -5.26
CA THR A 19 -7.02 9.01 -4.18
C THR A 19 -7.26 9.66 -2.81
N VAL A 20 -7.22 8.87 -1.74
CA VAL A 20 -7.34 9.39 -0.35
C VAL A 20 -6.29 10.47 -0.08
N THR A 21 -5.04 10.26 -0.53
CA THR A 21 -3.96 11.23 -0.37
C THR A 21 -4.24 12.52 -1.13
N GLN A 22 -4.75 12.44 -2.36
CA GLN A 22 -5.14 13.62 -3.14
C GLN A 22 -6.33 14.36 -2.50
N GLY A 23 -7.29 13.64 -1.93
CA GLY A 23 -8.35 14.24 -1.12
C GLY A 23 -7.79 14.99 0.09
N LEU A 24 -6.83 14.39 0.79
CA LEU A 24 -6.17 15.01 1.94
C LEU A 24 -5.41 16.27 1.56
N THR A 25 -4.66 16.28 0.44
CA THR A 25 -3.95 17.49 -0.01
C THR A 25 -4.91 18.65 -0.29
N TRP A 26 -6.10 18.36 -0.80
CA TRP A 26 -7.13 19.37 -1.02
C TRP A 26 -7.78 19.82 0.30
N ILE A 27 -8.00 18.93 1.27
CA ILE A 27 -8.50 19.31 2.59
C ILE A 27 -7.51 20.25 3.30
N THR A 28 -6.20 20.03 3.14
CA THR A 28 -5.17 20.88 3.74
C THR A 28 -5.05 22.25 3.07
N ASP A 29 -5.34 22.36 1.77
CA ASP A 29 -5.31 23.61 1.00
C ASP A 29 -6.46 23.63 -0.02
N PRO A 30 -7.68 24.01 0.41
CA PRO A 30 -8.87 23.89 -0.41
C PRO A 30 -8.84 24.87 -1.58
N ARG A 31 -9.03 24.32 -2.78
CA ARG A 31 -9.09 25.09 -4.04
C ARG A 31 -10.49 25.06 -4.64
N PRO A 32 -10.98 26.18 -5.19
CA PRO A 32 -12.28 26.23 -5.85
C PRO A 32 -12.27 25.38 -7.13
N VAL A 33 -13.44 24.83 -7.46
CA VAL A 33 -13.75 23.99 -8.65
C VAL A 33 -13.06 24.48 -9.93
N LYS A 34 -13.09 25.80 -10.19
CA LYS A 34 -12.50 26.42 -11.40
C LYS A 34 -10.98 26.25 -11.52
N SER A 35 -10.27 26.08 -10.39
CA SER A 35 -8.82 25.93 -10.33
C SER A 35 -8.36 24.48 -10.22
N LEU A 36 -9.28 23.52 -10.02
CA LEU A 36 -8.95 22.11 -9.82
C LEU A 36 -8.41 21.43 -11.08
N ASN A 37 -8.77 21.92 -12.27
CA ASN A 37 -8.23 21.41 -13.54
C ASN A 37 -6.70 21.56 -13.66
N ASN A 38 -6.11 22.57 -13.01
CA ASN A 38 -4.68 22.84 -13.02
C ASN A 38 -4.04 22.62 -11.64
N TYR A 39 -4.71 21.90 -10.74
CA TYR A 39 -4.22 21.68 -9.39
C TYR A 39 -3.09 20.64 -9.40
N GLU A 40 -1.87 21.12 -9.20
CA GLU A 40 -0.63 20.35 -9.32
C GLU A 40 -0.66 19.00 -8.57
N PRO A 41 -1.13 18.91 -7.31
CA PRO A 41 -1.13 17.66 -6.57
C PRO A 41 -2.01 16.56 -7.18
N TRP A 42 -3.02 16.93 -7.95
CA TRP A 42 -3.94 16.01 -8.63
C TRP A 42 -3.51 15.68 -10.06
N ARG A 43 -2.47 16.34 -10.60
CA ARG A 43 -2.03 16.04 -11.95
C ARG A 43 -1.44 14.64 -12.05
N CYS A 44 -1.78 13.95 -13.14
CA CYS A 44 -1.36 12.57 -13.40
C CYS A 44 0.05 12.46 -14.02
N ASP A 45 0.70 13.57 -14.37
CA ASP A 45 2.01 13.60 -15.05
C ASP A 45 3.20 13.49 -14.07
N LYS A 46 2.99 12.90 -12.90
CA LYS A 46 4.06 12.68 -11.92
C LYS A 46 5.09 11.72 -12.49
N LYS A 47 6.34 12.18 -12.53
CA LYS A 47 7.50 11.41 -13.01
C LYS A 47 8.04 10.43 -11.95
N ASP A 48 7.66 10.61 -10.70
CA ASP A 48 8.08 9.79 -9.56
C ASP A 48 7.09 8.64 -9.31
N LEU A 49 6.77 7.91 -10.39
CA LEU A 49 6.00 6.69 -10.26
C LEU A 49 6.94 5.58 -9.76
N PRO A 50 6.46 4.67 -8.89
CA PRO A 50 7.25 3.52 -8.50
C PRO A 50 7.68 2.73 -9.74
N ALA A 51 8.81 2.03 -9.61
CA ALA A 51 9.31 1.16 -10.67
C ALA A 51 8.19 0.24 -11.17
N ALA A 52 8.16 0.01 -12.48
CA ALA A 52 7.18 -0.88 -13.08
C ALA A 52 7.20 -2.24 -12.35
N PRO A 53 6.03 -2.86 -12.16
CA PRO A 53 5.96 -4.18 -11.56
C PRO A 53 6.78 -5.18 -12.40
N CYS A 54 7.28 -6.23 -11.76
CA CYS A 54 8.00 -7.31 -12.42
C CYS A 54 7.11 -8.02 -13.45
N ASN A 55 7.71 -8.52 -14.54
CA ASN A 55 6.99 -9.26 -15.58
C ASN A 55 6.51 -10.65 -15.12
N LEU A 56 7.29 -11.30 -14.25
CA LEU A 56 6.95 -12.63 -13.70
C LEU A 56 7.05 -12.57 -12.18
N PRO A 57 5.91 -12.70 -11.46
CA PRO A 57 5.93 -12.72 -10.00
C PRO A 57 6.40 -14.07 -9.47
N ASN A 58 7.13 -14.04 -8.35
CA ASN A 58 7.49 -15.22 -7.59
C ASN A 58 6.28 -15.74 -6.82
N LYS A 59 6.08 -17.06 -6.84
CA LYS A 59 5.03 -17.75 -6.08
C LYS A 59 5.67 -18.48 -4.91
N CYS A 60 5.57 -17.91 -3.72
CA CYS A 60 6.22 -18.42 -2.52
C CYS A 60 5.24 -19.26 -1.69
N ALA A 61 5.54 -20.55 -1.48
CA ALA A 61 4.82 -21.40 -0.52
C ALA A 61 5.53 -21.28 0.84
N LEU A 62 4.98 -20.46 1.74
CA LEU A 62 5.63 -20.06 2.98
C LEU A 62 5.02 -20.77 4.17
N SER A 63 5.86 -21.24 5.08
CA SER A 63 5.40 -21.77 6.37
C SER A 63 4.87 -20.64 7.24
N PHE A 64 3.76 -20.90 7.92
CA PHE A 64 3.14 -19.98 8.86
C PHE A 64 2.79 -20.74 10.15
N LYS A 65 3.29 -20.26 11.29
CA LYS A 65 2.91 -20.75 12.61
C LYS A 65 2.31 -19.59 13.39
N HIS A 66 1.05 -19.71 13.78
CA HIS A 66 0.42 -18.66 14.57
C HIS A 66 1.04 -18.63 15.97
N PRO A 67 1.36 -17.45 16.55
CA PRO A 67 1.97 -17.38 17.88
C PRO A 67 1.09 -18.02 18.97
N ASP A 68 -0.23 -17.84 18.88
CA ASP A 68 -1.18 -18.35 19.88
C ASP A 68 -1.67 -19.79 19.64
N THR A 69 -1.30 -20.42 18.52
CA THR A 69 -1.75 -21.78 18.22
C THR A 69 -0.56 -22.68 17.87
N ASN A 70 -0.61 -23.93 18.32
CA ASN A 70 0.43 -24.92 17.96
C ASN A 70 0.24 -25.51 16.56
N PHE A 71 -0.48 -24.81 15.68
CA PHE A 71 -0.76 -25.26 14.32
C PHE A 71 0.18 -24.58 13.33
N THR A 72 0.77 -25.39 12.46
CA THR A 72 1.59 -24.92 11.33
C THR A 72 0.78 -25.09 10.06
N ASP A 73 0.67 -24.01 9.28
CA ASP A 73 -0.03 -23.95 8.01
C ASP A 73 0.92 -23.49 6.89
N THR A 74 0.52 -23.67 5.64
CA THR A 74 1.24 -23.14 4.47
C THR A 74 0.41 -22.04 3.81
N ARG A 75 1.03 -20.86 3.62
CA ARG A 75 0.40 -19.71 2.97
C ARG A 75 1.16 -19.33 1.72
N TYR A 76 0.41 -19.00 0.67
CA TYR A 76 0.98 -18.60 -0.60
C TYR A 76 1.07 -17.08 -0.68
N MET A 77 2.21 -16.57 -1.14
CA MET A 77 2.44 -15.14 -1.38
C MET A 77 2.99 -14.94 -2.79
N GLU A 78 2.37 -14.02 -3.54
CA GLU A 78 2.89 -13.57 -4.84
C GLU A 78 3.63 -12.24 -4.65
N THR A 79 4.88 -12.17 -5.10
CA THR A 79 5.72 -10.98 -4.92
C THR A 79 6.68 -10.79 -6.09
N CYS A 80 7.07 -9.55 -6.34
CA CYS A 80 8.14 -9.22 -7.27
C CYS A 80 9.54 -9.26 -6.64
N SER A 81 9.62 -9.36 -5.32
CA SER A 81 10.87 -9.50 -4.58
C SER A 81 11.23 -10.96 -4.37
N GLU A 82 12.42 -11.23 -3.81
CA GLU A 82 12.79 -12.59 -3.40
C GLU A 82 11.83 -13.14 -2.34
N CYS A 83 11.64 -14.47 -2.34
CA CYS A 83 10.76 -15.11 -1.36
C CYS A 83 11.34 -15.01 0.06
N PRO A 84 10.56 -14.58 1.06
CA PRO A 84 11.00 -14.60 2.45
C PRO A 84 11.10 -16.05 2.97
N ASN A 85 11.74 -16.23 4.14
CA ASN A 85 11.91 -17.56 4.75
C ASN A 85 10.63 -18.08 5.40
N GLN A 86 9.79 -17.18 5.93
CA GLN A 86 8.50 -17.48 6.56
C GLN A 86 7.44 -16.47 6.10
N TYR A 87 6.17 -16.83 6.31
CA TYR A 87 5.07 -15.94 5.97
C TYR A 87 5.11 -14.68 6.84
N PRO A 88 5.23 -13.48 6.24
CA PRO A 88 5.27 -12.23 7.00
C PRO A 88 4.04 -12.06 7.91
N TRP A 89 4.28 -11.79 9.20
CA TRP A 89 3.21 -11.62 10.18
C TRP A 89 3.58 -10.62 11.27
N LEU A 90 2.68 -10.43 12.24
CA LEU A 90 2.96 -9.66 13.44
C LEU A 90 4.19 -10.22 14.16
N GLY A 91 5.19 -9.36 14.40
CA GLY A 91 6.47 -9.72 15.04
C GLY A 91 7.59 -10.12 14.06
N ASP A 92 7.27 -10.40 12.79
CA ASP A 92 8.22 -10.67 11.70
C ASP A 92 7.59 -10.29 10.34
N SER A 93 7.36 -9.00 10.15
CA SER A 93 6.91 -8.36 8.92
C SER A 93 7.88 -8.54 7.75
N GLY A 94 9.15 -8.80 8.04
CA GLY A 94 10.15 -9.16 7.02
C GLY A 94 10.11 -10.63 6.60
N GLY A 95 9.38 -11.51 7.30
CA GLY A 95 9.35 -12.95 7.03
C GLY A 95 10.72 -13.63 7.16
N SER A 96 11.57 -13.13 8.06
CA SER A 96 12.93 -13.63 8.28
C SER A 96 12.99 -15.00 8.98
N GLY A 97 11.93 -15.34 9.72
CA GLY A 97 11.84 -16.51 10.60
C GLY A 97 12.54 -16.31 11.96
N ILE A 98 12.96 -15.10 12.30
CA ILE A 98 13.65 -14.78 13.55
C ILE A 98 12.63 -14.18 14.54
N PRO A 99 12.37 -14.82 15.70
CA PRO A 99 11.44 -14.30 16.68
C PRO A 99 11.86 -12.92 17.20
N GLY A 100 10.91 -11.98 17.22
CA GLY A 100 11.10 -10.66 17.84
C GLY A 100 12.01 -9.69 17.09
N LYS A 101 12.31 -9.96 15.81
CA LYS A 101 13.11 -9.07 14.96
C LYS A 101 12.49 -7.67 14.82
N ASP A 102 11.16 -7.61 14.74
CA ASP A 102 10.43 -6.37 14.51
C ASP A 102 9.82 -5.79 15.78
N ASN A 103 10.24 -6.29 16.94
CA ASN A 103 9.83 -5.70 18.21
C ASN A 103 10.41 -4.29 18.32
N TYR A 104 9.54 -3.33 18.60
CA TYR A 104 9.95 -1.97 18.88
C TYR A 104 10.84 -1.95 20.14
N ILE A 105 12.12 -1.70 19.94
CA ILE A 105 13.05 -1.39 21.03
C ILE A 105 13.04 0.14 21.15
N PRO A 106 12.51 0.70 22.24
CA PRO A 106 12.53 2.14 22.44
C PRO A 106 13.98 2.62 22.54
N ASP A 107 14.25 3.83 22.06
CA ASP A 107 15.63 4.29 21.87
C ASP A 107 16.42 4.39 23.19
N ASN A 108 15.73 4.53 24.32
CA ASN A 108 16.33 4.50 25.66
C ASN A 108 16.88 3.12 26.07
N LEU A 109 16.51 2.03 25.38
CA LEU A 109 16.98 0.67 25.62
C LEU A 109 17.99 0.19 24.58
N LYS A 110 18.24 0.94 23.50
CA LYS A 110 19.15 0.53 22.41
C LYS A 110 20.64 0.58 22.77
N ARG A 111 21.02 1.07 23.97
CA ARG A 111 22.41 1.13 24.44
C ARG A 111 22.55 0.96 25.96
N LYS A 112 23.11 -0.19 26.36
CA LYS A 112 24.19 -0.30 27.34
C LYS A 112 25.19 -1.33 26.84
#